data_AF-A0A359F4P6-F1
#
_entry.id   AF-A0A359F4P6-F1
#
_cell.length_a   1.000
_cell.length_b   1.000
_cell.length_c   1.000
_cell.angle_alpha   90.00
_cell.angle_beta   90.00
_cell.angle_gamma   90.00
#
_symmetry.space_group_name_H-M   'P 1'
#
loop_
_entity.id
_entity.type
_entity.pdbx_description
1 polymer ?
#
loop_
_entity_poly.entity_id
_entity_poly.type
_entity_poly.pdbx_seq_one_letter_code
_entity_poly.pdbx_strand_id
1 'polypeptide(L)' 'GSPEALREAVTYVAGMTDRFAFQRAVTDLGWRREALPVGVDHIHLN' A
#
# COMPACT_ATOMS: atom_id res chain seq x y z
N GLY A 1 -21.13 5.75 5.01
CA GLY A 1 -20.48 6.61 4.01
C GLY A 1 -21.40 6.77 2.81
N SER A 2 -21.30 7.88 2.07
CA SER A 2 -22.07 8.05 0.85
C SER A 2 -21.51 7.19 -0.30
N PRO A 3 -22.27 6.94 -1.37
CA PRO A 3 -21.77 6.25 -2.56
C PRO A 3 -20.55 6.93 -3.20
N GLU A 4 -20.46 8.26 -3.13
CA GLU A 4 -19.34 9.05 -3.64
C GLU A 4 -18.09 8.80 -2.79
N ALA A 5 -18.22 8.89 -1.47
CA ALA A 5 -17.10 8.61 -0.56
C ALA A 5 -16.58 7.16 -0.71
N LEU A 6 -17.48 6.20 -0.95
CA LEU A 6 -17.09 4.83 -1.24
C LEU A 6 -16.29 4.73 -2.55
N ARG A 7 -16.78 5.38 -3.61
CA ARG A 7 -16.11 5.40 -4.91
C ARG A 7 -14.72 6.02 -4.81
N GLU A 8 -14.59 7.16 -4.12
CA GLU A 8 -13.32 7.83 -3.91
C GLU A 8 -12.32 6.95 -3.16
N ALA A 9 -12.76 6.30 -2.07
CA ALA A 9 -11.89 5.39 -1.32
C ALA A 9 -11.40 4.21 -2.17
N VAL A 10 -12.30 3.60 -2.96
CA VAL A 10 -11.93 2.50 -3.87
C VAL A 10 -10.96 2.98 -4.95
N THR A 11 -11.23 4.12 -5.60
CA THR A 11 -10.33 4.69 -6.61
C THR A 11 -8.96 5.00 -6.03
N TYR A 12 -8.89 5.52 -4.80
CA TYR A 12 -7.63 5.81 -4.12
C TYR A 12 -6.82 4.52 -3.86
N VAL A 13 -7.43 3.49 -3.27
CA VAL A 13 -6.74 2.22 -2.97
C VAL A 13 -6.37 1.48 -4.26
N ALA A 14 -7.27 1.41 -5.23
CA ALA A 14 -7.03 0.72 -6.51
C ALA A 14 -5.95 1.40 -7.37
N GLY A 15 -5.69 2.69 -7.16
CA GLY A 15 -4.63 3.43 -7.83
C GLY A 15 -3.25 3.29 -7.16
N MET A 16 -3.15 2.61 -6.02
CA MET A 16 -1.87 2.42 -5.34
C MET A 16 -0.99 1.41 -6.09
N THR A 17 0.31 1.65 -6.09
CA THR A 17 1.29 0.60 -6.40
C THR A 17 1.50 -0.28 -5.18
N ASP A 18 1.93 -1.53 -5.36
CA ASP A 18 2.27 -2.44 -4.26
C ASP A 18 3.21 -1.77 -3.24
N ARG A 19 4.26 -1.09 -3.74
CA ARG A 19 5.22 -0.36 -2.90
C ARG A 19 4.54 0.72 -2.05
N PHE A 20 3.68 1.54 -2.65
CA PHE A 20 2.99 2.60 -1.91
C PHE A 20 2.01 2.03 -0.88
N ALA A 21 1.27 0.97 -1.23
CA ALA A 21 0.35 0.30 -0.31
C ALA A 21 1.08 -0.29 0.91
N PHE A 22 2.23 -0.96 0.70
CA PHE A 22 3.02 -1.51 1.81
C PHE A 22 3.68 -0.44 2.66
N GLN A 23 4.19 0.65 2.05
CA GLN A 23 4.66 1.80 2.82
C GLN A 23 3.55 2.35 3.72
N ARG A 24 2.33 2.49 3.22
CA ARG A 24 1.19 2.96 4.01
C ARG A 24 0.80 1.99 5.12
N ALA A 25 0.86 0.69 4.88
CA ALA A 25 0.60 -0.33 5.91
C ALA A 25 1.59 -0.21 7.10
N VAL A 26 2.86 0.09 6.83
CA VAL A 26 3.85 0.32 7.90
C VAL A 26 3.57 1.62 8.64
N THR A 27 3.33 2.72 7.91
CA THR A 27 3.18 4.04 8.56
C THR A 27 1.88 4.20 9.32
N ASP A 28 0.78 3.64 8.81
CA ASP A 28 -0.56 3.91 9.32
C ASP A 28 -1.10 2.79 10.19
N LEU A 29 -0.79 1.55 9.82
CA LEU A 29 -1.32 0.36 10.49
C LEU A 29 -0.27 -0.27 11.42
N GLY A 30 0.95 0.27 11.47
CA GLY A 30 2.03 -0.21 12.33
C GLY A 30 2.52 -1.61 11.96
N TRP A 31 2.34 -2.03 10.71
CA TRP A 31 2.86 -3.32 10.27
C TRP A 31 4.38 -3.38 10.42
N ARG A 32 4.89 -4.51 10.91
CA ARG A 32 6.32 -4.77 10.97
C ARG A 32 6.86 -4.95 9.55
N ARG A 33 7.96 -4.26 9.21
CA ARG A 33 8.54 -4.30 7.85
C ARG A 33 8.97 -5.71 7.48
N GLU A 34 9.44 -6.48 8.44
CA GLU A 34 9.85 -7.88 8.29
C GLU A 34 8.69 -8.82 7.91
N ALA A 35 7.44 -8.38 8.08
CA ALA A 35 6.25 -9.13 7.68
C ALA A 35 5.78 -8.80 6.25
N LEU A 36 6.44 -7.86 5.55
CA LEU A 36 6.09 -7.51 4.18
C LEU A 36 6.69 -8.52 3.16
N PRO A 37 6.04 -8.72 2.00
CA PRO A 37 6.60 -9.54 0.94
C PRO A 37 7.98 -9.06 0.50
N VAL A 38 8.94 -9.98 0.45
CA VAL A 38 10.32 -9.71 0.04
C VAL A 38 10.35 -9.40 -1.46
N GLY A 39 11.06 -8.33 -1.87
CA GLY A 39 11.22 -7.94 -3.27
C GLY A 39 10.38 -6.74 -3.74
N VAL A 40 9.54 -6.16 -2.88
CA VAL A 40 8.74 -4.98 -3.23
C VAL A 40 9.50 -3.65 -3.05
N ASP A 41 10.58 -3.66 -2.27
CA ASP A 41 11.45 -2.50 -2.03
C ASP A 41 12.86 -2.61 -2.66
N HIS A 42 13.21 -3.76 -3.24
CA HIS A 42 14.57 -3.99 -3.76
C HIS A 42 14.57 -4.22 -5.27
N ILE A 43 14.88 -3.16 -6.02
CA ILE A 43 15.48 -3.34 -7.36
C ILE A 43 16.81 -4.04 -7.10
N HIS A 44 16.89 -5.33 -7.45
CA HIS A 44 18.15 -6.04 -7.50
C HIS A 44 18.96 -5.45 -8.66
N LEU A 45 19.84 -4.50 -8.37
CA LEU A 45 20.90 -4.11 -9.30
C LEU A 45 21.96 -5.21 -9.21
N ASN A 46 22.03 -6.02 -10.27
CA ASN A 46 23.22 -6.82 -10.59
C ASN A 46 24.37 -5.91 -11.02
#